data_AF-A0A553KG81-F1
#
_entry.id   AF-A0A553KG81-F1
#
_cell.length_a   1.000
_cell.length_b   1.000
_cell.length_c   1.000
_cell.angle_alpha   90.00
_cell.angle_beta   90.00
_cell.angle_gamma   90.00
#
_symmetry.space_group_name_H-M   'P 1'
#
loop_
_entity.id
_entity.type
_entity.pdbx_description
1 polymer ?
#
loop_
_entity_poly.entity_id
_entity_poly.type
_entity_poly.pdbx_seq_one_letter_code
_entity_poly.pdbx_strand_id
1 'polypeptide(L)'
;MKDEEIEQLRQATQDLEAKLDSFANGILERDQEINRLNEEIGRWQARLEDAVGRLAQYEAEKRSGSVDSIECIDAIFAATTGLTGGQAYSTGAAIEYLWRWSRKGGVEDLRKARWYIDRLIAELEVEAG
;
A
#
# COMPACT_ATOMS: atom_id res chain seq x y z
N MET A 1 64.15 40.00 -8.71
CA MET A 1 62.78 40.51 -8.90
C MET A 1 62.05 39.72 -9.99
N LYS A 2 62.40 39.85 -11.28
CA LYS A 2 61.68 39.11 -12.35
C LYS A 2 61.81 37.58 -12.25
N ASP A 3 62.99 37.07 -11.89
CA ASP A 3 63.20 35.61 -11.78
C ASP A 3 62.43 34.99 -10.61
N GLU A 4 62.21 35.76 -9.54
CA GLU A 4 61.45 35.32 -8.36
C GLU A 4 59.94 35.28 -8.63
N GLU A 5 59.41 36.26 -9.36
CA GLU A 5 58.03 36.23 -9.88
C GLU A 5 57.79 35.05 -10.83
N ILE A 6 58.76 34.74 -11.70
CA ILE A 6 58.65 33.59 -12.61
C ILE A 6 58.59 32.28 -11.82
N GLU A 7 59.38 32.14 -10.76
CA GLU A 7 59.37 30.94 -9.91
C GLU A 7 58.07 30.81 -9.11
N GLN A 8 57.57 31.92 -8.56
CA GLN A 8 56.27 31.95 -7.87
C GLN A 8 55.11 31.55 -8.80
N LEU A 9 55.12 32.04 -10.04
CA LEU A 9 54.11 31.67 -11.04
C LEU A 9 54.20 30.18 -11.40
N ARG A 10 55.40 29.62 -11.54
CA ARG A 10 55.59 28.19 -11.80
C ARG A 10 55.03 27.32 -10.67
N GLN A 11 55.33 27.68 -9.43
CA GLN A 11 54.79 26.97 -8.27
C GLN A 11 53.26 27.06 -8.22
N ALA A 12 52.70 28.25 -8.46
CA ALA A 12 51.25 28.44 -8.51
C ALA A 12 50.58 27.62 -9.62
N THR A 13 51.22 27.49 -10.79
CA THR A 13 50.73 26.61 -11.88
C THR A 13 50.74 25.15 -11.45
N GLN A 14 51.82 24.66 -10.83
CA GLN A 14 51.89 23.28 -10.33
C GLN A 14 50.82 22.98 -9.27
N ASP A 15 50.60 23.92 -8.34
CA ASP A 15 49.58 23.77 -7.31
C ASP A 15 48.15 23.73 -7.90
N LEU A 16 47.91 24.51 -8.96
CA LEU A 16 46.63 24.50 -9.69
C LEU A 16 46.43 23.21 -10.47
N GLU A 17 47.47 22.71 -11.13
CA GLU A 17 47.45 21.41 -11.82
C GLU A 17 47.14 20.28 -10.84
N ALA A 18 47.81 20.25 -9.68
CA ALA A 18 47.55 19.24 -8.64
C ALA A 18 46.11 19.30 -8.10
N LYS A 19 45.53 20.51 -7.94
CA LYS A 19 44.13 20.67 -7.55
C LYS A 19 43.18 20.19 -8.65
N LEU A 20 43.49 20.48 -9.92
CA LEU A 20 42.69 20.04 -11.05
C LEU A 20 42.65 18.51 -11.12
N ASP A 21 43.78 17.84 -10.94
CA ASP A 21 43.87 16.38 -10.90
C ASP A 21 43.08 15.79 -9.73
N SER A 22 43.17 16.40 -8.55
CA SER A 22 42.37 15.99 -7.39
C SER A 22 40.87 16.13 -7.66
N PHE A 23 40.43 17.21 -8.31
CA PHE A 23 39.03 17.38 -8.68
C PHE A 23 38.58 16.40 -9.75
N ALA A 24 39.41 16.13 -10.75
CA ALA A 24 39.12 15.14 -11.78
C ALA A 24 38.92 13.74 -11.19
N ASN A 25 39.80 13.31 -10.28
CA ASN A 25 39.65 12.05 -9.56
C ASN A 25 38.37 12.03 -8.71
N GLY A 26 38.07 13.13 -8.00
CA GLY A 26 36.85 13.24 -7.20
C GLY A 26 35.55 13.28 -8.00
N ILE A 27 35.58 13.67 -9.28
CA ILE A 27 34.46 13.56 -10.21
C ILE A 27 34.30 12.10 -10.64
N LEU A 28 35.40 11.44 -11.01
CA LEU A 28 35.39 10.04 -11.43
C LEU A 28 34.83 9.10 -10.35
N GLU A 29 35.23 9.29 -9.09
CA GLU A 29 34.70 8.52 -7.95
C GLU A 29 33.19 8.73 -7.76
N ARG A 30 32.72 9.98 -7.94
CA ARG A 30 31.29 10.30 -7.85
C ARG A 30 30.50 9.67 -8.98
N ASP A 31 31.04 9.65 -10.20
CA ASP A 31 30.40 9.01 -11.34
C ASP A 31 30.29 7.50 -11.14
N GLN A 32 31.32 6.86 -10.55
CA GLN A 32 31.27 5.45 -10.18
C GLN A 32 30.16 5.17 -9.14
N GLU A 33 30.02 6.03 -8.13
CA GLU A 33 28.96 5.87 -7.12
C GLU A 33 27.56 6.12 -7.71
N ILE A 34 27.41 7.11 -8.60
CA ILE A 34 26.15 7.34 -9.33
C ILE A 34 25.75 6.09 -10.13
N ASN A 35 26.70 5.49 -10.85
CA ASN A 35 26.44 4.27 -11.61
C ASN A 35 26.01 3.11 -10.70
N ARG A 36 26.71 2.92 -9.58
CA ARG A 36 26.34 1.90 -8.59
C ARG A 36 24.92 2.12 -8.05
N LEU A 37 24.58 3.34 -7.65
CA LEU A 37 23.25 3.68 -7.14
C LEU A 37 22.16 3.45 -8.20
N ASN A 38 22.42 3.79 -9.46
CA ASN A 38 21.48 3.53 -10.55
C ASN A 38 21.22 2.03 -10.76
N GLU A 39 22.25 1.19 -10.63
CA GLU A 39 22.06 -0.26 -10.66
C GLU A 39 21.22 -0.76 -9.49
N GLU A 40 21.40 -0.20 -8.29
CA GLU A 40 20.57 -0.55 -7.13
C GLU A 40 19.12 -0.16 -7.35
N ILE A 41 18.87 1.05 -7.84
CA ILE A 41 17.54 1.55 -8.18
C ILE A 41 16.87 0.61 -9.19
N GLY A 42 17.59 0.20 -10.24
CA GLY A 42 17.08 -0.75 -11.23
C GLY A 42 16.68 -2.10 -10.61
N ARG A 43 17.49 -2.64 -9.68
CA ARG A 43 17.13 -3.86 -8.95
C ARG A 43 15.88 -3.70 -8.10
N TRP A 44 15.71 -2.55 -7.45
CA TRP A 44 14.52 -2.27 -6.65
C TRP A 44 13.27 -2.08 -7.51
N GLN A 45 13.38 -1.40 -8.64
CA GLN A 45 12.29 -1.23 -9.61
C GLN A 45 11.81 -2.59 -10.14
N ALA A 46 12.72 -3.48 -10.55
CA ALA A 46 12.36 -4.82 -11.02
C ALA A 46 11.63 -5.65 -9.96
N ARG A 47 12.06 -5.55 -8.69
CA ARG A 47 11.36 -6.22 -7.57
C ARG A 47 9.97 -5.65 -7.33
N LEU A 48 9.82 -4.33 -7.45
CA LEU A 48 8.53 -3.67 -7.30
C LEU A 48 7.57 -4.09 -8.41
N GLU A 49 8.04 -4.10 -9.66
CA GLU A 49 7.25 -4.54 -10.82
C GLU A 49 6.77 -5.99 -10.66
N ASP A 50 7.64 -6.91 -10.22
CA ASP A 50 7.27 -8.30 -9.93
C ASP A 50 6.21 -8.39 -8.81
N ALA A 51 6.39 -7.64 -7.71
CA ALA A 51 5.43 -7.65 -6.60
C ALA A 51 4.06 -7.10 -7.02
N VAL A 52 4.04 -6.01 -7.80
CA VAL A 52 2.81 -5.43 -8.36
C VAL A 52 2.14 -6.41 -9.32
N GLY A 53 2.91 -7.10 -10.18
CA GLY A 53 2.40 -8.14 -11.07
C GLY A 53 1.72 -9.29 -10.31
N ARG A 54 2.34 -9.76 -9.22
CA ARG A 54 1.77 -10.80 -8.36
C ARG A 54 0.46 -10.37 -7.70
N LEU A 55 0.37 -9.13 -7.23
CA LEU A 55 -0.87 -8.58 -6.65
C LEU A 55 -1.99 -8.48 -7.69
N ALA A 56 -1.67 -7.97 -8.88
CA ALA A 56 -2.65 -7.88 -9.98
C ALA A 56 -3.18 -9.27 -10.38
N GLN A 57 -2.31 -10.28 -10.41
CA GLN A 57 -2.73 -11.66 -10.67
C GLN A 57 -3.64 -12.20 -9.57
N TYR A 58 -3.29 -12.00 -8.30
CA TYR A 58 -4.12 -12.41 -7.16
C TYR A 58 -5.51 -11.75 -7.20
N GLU A 59 -5.58 -10.45 -7.51
CA GLU A 59 -6.85 -9.73 -7.64
C GLU A 59 -7.67 -10.23 -8.85
N ALA A 60 -7.02 -10.53 -9.97
CA ALA A 60 -7.65 -11.09 -11.15
C ALA A 60 -8.21 -12.50 -10.87
N GLU A 61 -7.46 -13.36 -10.18
CA GLU A 61 -7.90 -14.68 -9.74
C GLU A 61 -9.09 -14.58 -8.77
N LYS A 62 -9.04 -13.66 -7.80
CA LYS A 62 -10.15 -13.41 -6.87
C LYS A 62 -11.40 -12.91 -7.59
N ARG A 63 -11.25 -12.06 -8.62
CA ARG A 63 -12.35 -11.53 -9.45
C ARG A 63 -12.88 -12.54 -10.47
N SER A 64 -12.05 -13.52 -10.86
CA SER A 64 -12.41 -14.65 -11.73
C SER A 64 -13.07 -15.81 -10.96
N GLY A 65 -13.02 -15.77 -9.62
CA GLY A 65 -13.84 -16.62 -8.78
C GLY A 65 -15.31 -16.51 -9.19
N SER A 66 -15.90 -17.63 -9.57
CA SER A 66 -17.31 -17.70 -9.96
C SER A 66 -18.19 -17.00 -8.93
N VAL A 67 -19.30 -16.44 -9.38
CA VAL A 67 -20.38 -15.87 -8.53
C VAL A 67 -20.87 -16.88 -7.46
N ASP A 68 -20.45 -18.14 -7.54
CA ASP A 68 -20.77 -19.24 -6.64
C ASP A 68 -20.01 -19.25 -5.30
N SER A 69 -19.07 -18.33 -5.05
CA SER A 69 -18.36 -18.27 -3.76
C SER A 69 -18.22 -16.86 -3.18
N ILE A 70 -19.30 -16.09 -3.14
CA ILE A 70 -19.35 -14.92 -2.25
C ILE A 70 -19.20 -15.42 -0.81
N GLU A 71 -18.14 -15.02 -0.13
CA GLU A 71 -18.00 -15.31 1.30
C GLU A 71 -19.00 -14.45 2.09
N CYS A 72 -19.52 -15.00 3.19
CA CYS A 72 -20.45 -14.27 4.07
C CYS A 72 -19.85 -12.93 4.54
N ILE A 73 -18.54 -12.90 4.79
CA ILE A 73 -17.84 -11.68 5.23
C ILE A 73 -17.82 -10.59 4.15
N ASP A 74 -17.65 -10.96 2.88
CA ASP A 74 -17.67 -10.01 1.76
C ASP A 74 -19.08 -9.42 1.57
N ALA A 75 -20.12 -10.26 1.71
CA ALA A 75 -21.51 -9.81 1.68
C ALA A 75 -21.84 -8.86 2.83
N ILE A 76 -21.39 -9.16 4.05
CA ILE A 76 -21.56 -8.29 5.22
C ILE A 76 -20.81 -6.96 5.02
N PHE A 77 -19.57 -7.01 4.51
CA PHE A 77 -18.78 -5.82 4.25
C PHE A 77 -19.49 -4.88 3.25
N ALA A 78 -20.00 -5.43 2.14
CA ALA A 78 -20.75 -4.66 1.17
C ALA A 78 -22.05 -4.07 1.76
N ALA A 79 -22.82 -4.86 2.52
CA ALA A 79 -24.08 -4.42 3.10
C ALA A 79 -23.94 -3.39 4.23
N THR A 80 -22.78 -3.34 4.91
CA THR A 80 -22.51 -2.40 6.00
C THR A 80 -21.77 -1.14 5.54
N THR A 81 -21.43 -1.04 4.25
CA THR A 81 -20.74 0.13 3.69
C THR A 81 -21.60 1.38 3.84
N GLY A 82 -21.07 2.41 4.50
CA GLY A 82 -21.77 3.67 4.76
C GLY A 82 -22.65 3.66 6.02
N LEU A 83 -22.83 2.50 6.67
CA LEU A 83 -23.43 2.41 7.99
C LEU A 83 -22.38 2.64 9.07
N THR A 84 -22.81 3.12 10.24
CA THR A 84 -21.92 3.30 11.40
C THR A 84 -22.56 2.76 12.67
N GLY A 85 -21.76 2.57 13.72
CA GLY A 85 -22.24 2.25 15.06
C GLY A 85 -23.17 1.03 15.14
N GLY A 86 -24.27 1.19 15.89
CA GLY A 86 -25.26 0.13 16.13
C GLY A 86 -25.94 -0.37 14.86
N GLN A 87 -26.13 0.51 13.87
CA GLN A 87 -26.74 0.18 12.59
C GLN A 87 -25.84 -0.77 11.77
N ALA A 88 -24.54 -0.48 11.68
CA ALA A 88 -23.58 -1.36 10.99
C ALA A 88 -23.50 -2.75 11.65
N TYR A 89 -23.43 -2.77 12.99
CA TYR A 89 -23.37 -4.02 13.75
C TYR A 89 -24.64 -4.86 13.58
N SER A 90 -25.82 -4.25 13.74
CA SER A 90 -27.10 -4.96 13.66
C SER A 90 -27.36 -5.50 12.25
N THR A 91 -27.01 -4.72 11.21
CA THR A 91 -27.06 -5.17 9.81
C THR A 91 -26.16 -6.37 9.56
N GLY A 92 -24.89 -6.32 9.99
CA GLY A 92 -23.95 -7.43 9.82
C GLY A 92 -24.39 -8.70 10.55
N ALA A 93 -24.84 -8.57 11.80
CA ALA A 93 -25.31 -9.69 12.61
C ALA A 93 -26.57 -10.34 12.00
N ALA A 94 -27.55 -9.53 11.56
CA ALA A 94 -28.75 -10.04 10.90
C ALA A 94 -28.40 -10.88 9.65
N ILE A 95 -27.47 -10.40 8.83
CA ILE A 95 -26.98 -11.11 7.64
C ILE A 95 -26.26 -12.40 8.02
N GLU A 96 -25.37 -12.39 9.03
CA GLU A 96 -24.65 -13.59 9.48
C GLU A 96 -25.63 -14.72 9.85
N TYR A 97 -26.65 -14.40 10.65
CA TYR A 97 -27.66 -15.38 11.07
C TYR A 97 -28.53 -15.86 9.91
N LEU A 98 -28.93 -14.97 8.98
CA LEU A 98 -29.64 -15.34 7.75
C LEU A 98 -28.77 -16.17 6.80
N TRP A 99 -27.46 -16.03 6.85
CA TRP A 99 -26.54 -16.79 6.01
C TRP A 99 -26.39 -18.24 6.48
N ARG A 100 -26.30 -18.46 7.80
CA ARG A 100 -25.92 -19.77 8.37
C ARG A 100 -27.06 -20.64 8.91
N TRP A 101 -28.30 -20.13 8.97
CA TRP A 101 -29.41 -20.84 9.62
C TRP A 101 -29.64 -22.25 9.05
N SER A 102 -29.65 -22.42 7.72
CA SER A 102 -29.98 -23.70 7.07
C SER A 102 -28.93 -24.78 7.29
N ARG A 103 -27.71 -24.38 7.68
CA ARG A 103 -26.55 -25.27 7.84
C ARG A 103 -26.13 -25.47 9.30
N LYS A 104 -26.55 -24.60 10.22
CA LYS A 104 -26.08 -24.59 11.62
C LYS A 104 -27.20 -24.46 12.65
N GLY A 105 -27.80 -23.28 12.81
CA GLY A 105 -28.67 -23.01 13.96
C GLY A 105 -30.18 -23.12 13.70
N GLY A 106 -30.59 -23.42 12.46
CA GLY A 106 -32.00 -23.56 12.10
C GLY A 106 -32.85 -22.37 12.53
N VAL A 107 -34.01 -22.65 13.14
CA VAL A 107 -34.96 -21.62 13.60
C VAL A 107 -34.33 -20.68 14.64
N GLU A 108 -33.36 -21.13 15.43
CA GLU A 108 -32.75 -20.28 16.45
C GLU A 108 -31.92 -19.15 15.84
N ASP A 109 -31.20 -19.41 14.76
CA ASP A 109 -30.52 -18.34 14.01
C ASP A 109 -31.55 -17.37 13.39
N LEU A 110 -32.69 -17.86 12.89
CA LEU A 110 -33.75 -16.98 12.38
C LEU A 110 -34.33 -16.06 13.47
N ARG A 111 -34.45 -16.54 14.72
CA ARG A 111 -34.87 -15.70 15.85
C ARG A 111 -33.84 -14.63 16.17
N LYS A 112 -32.55 -14.97 16.13
CA LYS A 112 -31.46 -14.00 16.33
C LYS A 112 -31.42 -12.95 15.22
N ALA A 113 -31.56 -13.36 13.96
CA ALA A 113 -31.67 -12.44 12.84
C ALA A 113 -32.83 -11.44 13.07
N ARG A 114 -34.01 -11.95 13.43
CA ARG A 114 -35.17 -11.11 13.76
C ARG A 114 -34.86 -10.11 14.87
N TRP A 115 -34.22 -10.55 15.96
CA TRP A 115 -33.89 -9.67 17.08
C TRP A 115 -33.03 -8.47 16.65
N TYR A 116 -32.03 -8.69 15.79
CA TYR A 116 -31.21 -7.60 15.25
C TYR A 116 -31.98 -6.67 14.32
N ILE A 117 -32.89 -7.22 13.51
CA ILE A 117 -33.78 -6.44 12.64
C ILE A 117 -34.72 -5.57 13.47
N ASP A 118 -35.37 -6.14 14.49
CA ASP A 118 -36.29 -5.42 15.38
C ASP A 118 -35.55 -4.29 16.12
N ARG A 119 -34.31 -4.53 16.55
CA ARG A 119 -33.46 -3.51 17.17
C ARG A 119 -33.14 -2.36 16.21
N LEU A 120 -32.79 -2.68 14.96
CA LEU A 120 -32.51 -1.68 13.93
C LEU A 120 -33.75 -0.83 13.62
N ILE A 121 -34.93 -1.45 13.55
CA ILE A 121 -36.20 -0.75 13.36
C ILE A 121 -36.44 0.22 14.52
N ALA A 122 -36.31 -0.24 15.77
CA ALA A 122 -36.53 0.60 16.94
C ALA A 122 -35.57 1.81 17.00
N GLU A 123 -34.31 1.62 16.61
CA GLU A 123 -33.32 2.71 16.53
C GLU A 123 -33.74 3.78 15.52
N LEU A 124 -34.15 3.36 14.32
CA LEU A 124 -34.58 4.28 13.24
C LEU A 124 -35.92 4.96 13.53
N GLU A 125 -36.86 4.28 14.19
CA GLU A 125 -38.14 4.87 14.61
C GLU A 125 -37.95 5.96 15.68
N VAL A 126 -36.97 5.79 16.58
CA VAL A 126 -36.62 6.81 17.58
C VAL A 126 -35.93 8.02 16.94
N GLU A 127 -35.05 7.82 15.94
CA GLU A 127 -34.40 8.92 15.23
C GLU A 127 -35.37 9.75 14.36
N ALA A 128 -36.47 9.15 13.92
CA ALA A 128 -37.47 9.80 13.06
C ALA A 128 -38.53 10.62 13.82
N GLY A 129 -38.58 10.53 15.16
CA GLY A 129 -39.53 11.23 16.03
C GLY A 129 -38.93 12.43 16.73
#